data_AF-A0A1Z8XBB9-F1
#
_entry.id   AF-A0A1Z8XBB9-F1
#
_cell.length_a   1.000
_cell.length_b   1.000
_cell.length_c   1.000
_cell.angle_alpha   90.00
_cell.angle_beta   90.00
_cell.angle_gamma   90.00
#
_symmetry.space_group_name_H-M   'P 1'
#
loop_
_entity.id
_entity.type
_entity.pdbx_description
1 polymer ?
#
loop_
_entity_poly.entity_id
_entity_poly.type
_entity_poly.pdbx_seq_one_letter_code
_entity_poly.pdbx_strand_id
1 'polypeptide(L)'
;AHLKLALLSSDQKVIKVVLPYIPKHPGIWNKVPSNIWNEFILNCDLNLFPIIAEEINNSKLEFYTLGSELREIIKSNVTNDNTISHLDYKRLSEISQLYLLNYCNKYKWDRSNETKDIISKAIELSSLYFDFNNSESKWNKILKNIDLSVLLYSYISIFKNDSIKEANLSLISNIIFNSVSDDNEELIKLAKVCFENSDESINQLGWEFFKLAADKNYIENQLLDWLKRKDESELLPDQWSQVRLKLVLSFLEKSNSLQENISELLTDTTWKFNDDEKTWLISRIPELKFVAWNQLDQNHLNNLKNVLLSDTDFVKSVGDSLDPEQIKETTPEQQALLIRYLNLKPTRIRSDRTFAISLVAIPNPSLQKIVLSQIINSNEFENFWLAIGELGLPIPLQEVRNFLESVSDPNQFTKYVITCIDSMVSPLRDLGLELLEKERHRIDQNFIAKALVYSDDSKVQVRAVKEILMNKWEENSSIALFDRRILITRRKNRRAKEMIKNRLCLNNKIMSKELLTPERKEALLDLAKGSNLRDQEWALKTIALLTCQGVEFNDIQVSNVSPRKD
;
A
#
# COMPACT_ATOMS: atom_id res chain seq x y z
N ALA A 1 -69.31 -37.88 7.29
CA ALA A 1 -70.39 -36.89 7.50
C ALA A 1 -70.29 -36.25 8.88
N HIS A 2 -70.45 -37.01 9.97
CA HIS A 2 -70.39 -36.50 11.35
C HIS A 2 -69.10 -35.74 11.72
N LEU A 3 -67.92 -36.22 11.31
CA LEU A 3 -66.64 -35.51 11.53
C LEU A 3 -66.54 -34.18 10.77
N LYS A 4 -67.13 -34.09 9.56
CA LYS A 4 -67.17 -32.84 8.77
C LYS A 4 -68.12 -31.81 9.43
N LEU A 5 -69.27 -32.27 9.89
CA LEU A 5 -70.23 -31.43 10.61
C LEU A 5 -69.69 -30.95 11.96
N ALA A 6 -68.84 -31.76 12.61
CA ALA A 6 -68.18 -31.36 13.85
C ALA A 6 -67.07 -30.31 13.63
N LEU A 7 -66.31 -30.38 12.53
CA LEU A 7 -65.33 -29.33 12.17
C LEU A 7 -66.00 -28.02 11.74
N LEU A 8 -67.18 -28.09 11.12
CA LEU A 8 -67.98 -26.91 10.77
C LEU A 8 -68.83 -26.39 11.95
N SER A 9 -68.75 -27.02 13.11
CA SER A 9 -69.50 -26.59 14.28
C SER A 9 -68.86 -25.33 14.86
N SER A 10 -69.67 -24.31 15.14
CA SER A 10 -69.25 -23.16 15.96
C SER A 10 -69.23 -23.47 17.46
N ASP A 11 -69.72 -24.65 17.88
CA ASP A 11 -69.74 -25.07 19.27
C ASP A 11 -68.38 -25.68 19.69
N GLN A 12 -67.63 -24.92 20.50
CA GLN A 12 -66.33 -25.34 21.04
C GLN A 12 -66.40 -26.65 21.83
N LYS A 13 -67.55 -27.02 22.41
CA LYS A 13 -67.69 -28.32 23.11
C LYS A 13 -67.69 -29.48 22.13
N VAL A 14 -68.35 -29.33 20.98
CA VAL A 14 -68.36 -30.33 19.90
C VAL A 14 -66.94 -30.48 19.34
N ILE A 15 -66.27 -29.36 19.10
CA ILE A 15 -64.88 -29.34 18.65
C ILE A 15 -63.97 -30.06 19.64
N LYS A 16 -64.03 -29.73 20.95
CA LYS A 16 -63.23 -30.38 22.01
C LYS A 16 -63.41 -31.90 22.07
N VAL A 17 -64.61 -32.39 21.77
CA VAL A 17 -64.90 -33.83 21.74
C VAL A 17 -64.29 -34.50 20.51
N VAL A 18 -64.30 -33.84 19.35
CA VAL A 18 -63.86 -34.42 18.08
C VAL A 18 -62.35 -34.33 17.87
N LEU A 19 -61.74 -33.26 18.36
CA LEU A 19 -60.32 -32.95 18.23
C LEU A 19 -59.37 -34.12 18.64
N PRO A 20 -59.56 -34.83 19.78
CA PRO A 20 -58.74 -36.01 20.15
C PRO A 20 -58.93 -37.26 19.27
N TYR A 21 -59.96 -37.29 18.41
CA TYR A 21 -60.17 -38.38 17.44
C TYR A 21 -59.45 -38.15 16.12
N ILE A 22 -58.96 -36.92 15.90
CA ILE A 22 -58.20 -36.56 14.70
C ILE A 22 -57.02 -37.51 14.47
N PRO A 23 -56.07 -37.67 15.41
CA PRO A 23 -54.91 -38.55 15.24
C PRO A 23 -55.27 -40.05 15.11
N LYS A 24 -56.45 -40.47 15.59
CA LYS A 24 -56.90 -41.88 15.54
C LYS A 24 -57.35 -42.34 14.15
N HIS A 25 -57.58 -41.41 13.22
CA HIS A 25 -58.11 -41.70 11.88
C HIS A 25 -57.46 -40.86 10.75
N PRO A 26 -56.14 -40.94 10.54
CA PRO A 26 -55.36 -40.01 9.71
C PRO A 26 -55.86 -39.88 8.26
N GLY A 27 -56.22 -40.98 7.59
CA GLY A 27 -56.66 -40.97 6.18
C GLY A 27 -58.07 -40.38 5.94
N ILE A 28 -58.86 -40.13 6.98
CA ILE A 28 -60.21 -39.54 6.86
C ILE A 28 -60.12 -38.01 6.68
N TRP A 29 -59.11 -37.40 7.28
CA TRP A 29 -58.95 -35.95 7.37
C TRP A 29 -58.38 -35.33 6.09
N ASN A 30 -57.59 -36.09 5.32
CA ASN A 30 -57.12 -35.68 3.99
C ASN A 30 -58.25 -35.61 2.95
N LYS A 31 -59.44 -36.13 3.26
CA LYS A 31 -60.65 -36.07 2.39
C LYS A 31 -61.60 -34.92 2.76
N VAL A 32 -61.18 -34.05 3.67
CA VAL A 32 -61.92 -32.83 4.04
C VAL A 32 -61.49 -31.72 3.07
N PRO A 33 -62.44 -31.10 2.34
CA PRO A 33 -62.17 -29.97 1.46
C PRO A 33 -61.45 -28.80 2.17
N SER A 34 -60.56 -28.13 1.44
CA SER A 34 -59.77 -26.97 1.89
C SER A 34 -60.60 -25.85 2.50
N ASN A 35 -61.75 -25.52 1.90
CA ASN A 35 -62.64 -24.48 2.42
C ASN A 35 -63.19 -24.80 3.83
N ILE A 36 -63.43 -26.07 4.14
CA ILE A 36 -63.88 -26.51 5.48
C ILE A 36 -62.74 -26.41 6.49
N TRP A 37 -61.51 -26.75 6.09
CA TRP A 37 -60.34 -26.59 6.94
C TRP A 37 -60.07 -25.12 7.24
N ASN A 38 -60.15 -24.25 6.25
CA ASN A 38 -59.94 -22.81 6.42
C ASN A 38 -60.99 -22.23 7.37
N GLU A 39 -62.28 -22.51 7.15
CA GLU A 39 -63.34 -22.04 8.04
C GLU A 39 -63.16 -22.56 9.49
N PHE A 40 -62.73 -23.81 9.66
CA PHE A 40 -62.43 -24.36 10.97
C PHE A 40 -61.22 -23.69 11.64
N ILE A 41 -60.10 -23.55 10.93
CA ILE A 41 -58.87 -22.92 11.42
C ILE A 41 -59.12 -21.45 11.77
N LEU A 42 -60.05 -20.77 11.09
CA LEU A 42 -60.40 -19.38 11.38
C LEU A 42 -61.27 -19.23 12.63
N ASN A 43 -62.16 -20.20 12.92
CA ASN A 43 -63.20 -20.06 13.95
C ASN A 43 -62.96 -20.89 15.24
N CYS A 44 -62.03 -21.83 15.24
CA CYS A 44 -61.80 -22.77 16.35
C CYS A 44 -60.95 -22.17 17.50
N ASP A 45 -61.08 -22.65 18.75
CA ASP A 45 -60.10 -22.35 19.80
C ASP A 45 -58.78 -23.10 19.54
N LEU A 46 -57.76 -22.38 19.05
CA LEU A 46 -56.47 -22.95 18.68
C LEU A 46 -55.66 -23.42 19.90
N ASN A 47 -56.04 -23.04 21.14
CA ASN A 47 -55.39 -23.54 22.35
C ASN A 47 -55.59 -25.04 22.56
N LEU A 48 -56.53 -25.65 21.85
CA LEU A 48 -56.80 -27.08 21.89
C LEU A 48 -55.85 -27.88 20.99
N PHE A 49 -55.20 -27.22 20.02
CA PHE A 49 -54.36 -27.89 19.04
C PHE A 49 -52.97 -28.30 19.52
N PRO A 50 -52.29 -27.67 20.49
CA PRO A 50 -50.99 -28.15 20.97
C PRO A 50 -51.02 -29.61 21.46
N ILE A 51 -52.09 -30.01 22.15
CA ILE A 51 -52.32 -31.39 22.62
C ILE A 51 -52.46 -32.35 21.42
N ILE A 52 -53.16 -31.90 20.39
CA ILE A 52 -53.44 -32.68 19.18
C ILE A 52 -52.21 -32.72 18.29
N ALA A 53 -51.44 -31.64 18.20
CA ALA A 53 -50.19 -31.58 17.48
C ALA A 53 -49.21 -32.59 18.08
N GLU A 54 -49.16 -32.72 19.42
CA GLU A 54 -48.37 -33.72 20.12
C GLU A 54 -48.86 -35.17 19.87
N GLU A 55 -50.18 -35.41 19.84
CA GLU A 55 -50.73 -36.73 19.46
C GLU A 55 -50.55 -37.07 17.96
N ILE A 56 -50.72 -36.09 17.07
CA ILE A 56 -50.46 -36.19 15.63
C ILE A 56 -48.98 -36.52 15.39
N ASN A 57 -48.09 -35.97 16.22
CA ASN A 57 -46.65 -36.22 16.21
C ASN A 57 -46.30 -37.71 16.40
N ASN A 58 -47.01 -38.38 17.32
CA ASN A 58 -46.77 -39.78 17.65
C ASN A 58 -47.40 -40.76 16.62
N SER A 59 -48.35 -40.30 15.82
CA SER A 59 -48.90 -41.09 14.71
C SER A 59 -47.90 -41.08 13.55
N LYS A 60 -47.61 -42.17 12.84
CA LYS A 60 -46.69 -42.15 11.67
C LYS A 60 -47.35 -41.72 10.34
N LEU A 61 -48.64 -41.37 10.36
CA LEU A 61 -49.47 -41.21 9.16
C LEU A 61 -49.83 -39.76 8.80
N GLU A 62 -50.18 -39.57 7.53
CA GLU A 62 -50.19 -38.32 6.74
C GLU A 62 -51.22 -37.27 7.18
N PHE A 63 -50.75 -36.08 7.59
CA PHE A 63 -51.57 -34.86 7.79
C PHE A 63 -51.15 -33.75 6.80
N TYR A 64 -50.97 -34.14 5.55
CA TYR A 64 -50.54 -33.25 4.46
C TYR A 64 -51.51 -32.08 4.26
N THR A 65 -52.82 -32.34 4.35
CA THR A 65 -53.86 -31.32 4.10
C THR A 65 -53.83 -30.22 5.16
N LEU A 66 -53.78 -30.53 6.46
CA LEU A 66 -53.76 -29.48 7.51
C LEU A 66 -52.51 -28.58 7.42
N GLY A 67 -51.33 -29.18 7.20
CA GLY A 67 -50.10 -28.41 7.00
C GLY A 67 -50.15 -27.51 5.76
N SER A 68 -50.74 -28.01 4.66
CA SER A 68 -50.95 -27.24 3.42
C SER A 68 -51.93 -26.08 3.62
N GLU A 69 -53.04 -26.26 4.34
CA GLU A 69 -54.00 -25.18 4.58
C GLU A 69 -53.43 -24.09 5.49
N LEU A 70 -52.72 -24.48 6.57
CA LEU A 70 -52.00 -23.53 7.42
C LEU A 70 -50.97 -22.72 6.62
N ARG A 71 -50.25 -23.39 5.71
CA ARG A 71 -49.29 -22.77 4.78
C ARG A 71 -49.97 -21.74 3.88
N GLU A 72 -51.10 -22.10 3.25
CA GLU A 72 -51.82 -21.19 2.35
C GLU A 72 -52.38 -19.96 3.10
N ILE A 73 -52.88 -20.13 4.33
CA ILE A 73 -53.32 -19.00 5.17
C ILE A 73 -52.15 -18.06 5.49
N ILE A 74 -50.97 -18.58 5.81
CA ILE A 74 -49.78 -17.75 6.06
C ILE A 74 -49.33 -17.08 4.75
N LYS A 75 -49.28 -17.83 3.64
CA LYS A 75 -48.85 -17.35 2.33
C LYS A 75 -49.75 -16.24 1.76
N SER A 76 -51.08 -16.35 1.88
CA SER A 76 -52.00 -15.31 1.42
C SER A 76 -51.83 -13.99 2.20
N ASN A 77 -51.36 -14.07 3.46
CA ASN A 77 -51.00 -12.90 4.27
C ASN A 77 -49.58 -12.37 3.95
N VAL A 78 -48.72 -13.16 3.32
CA VAL A 78 -47.41 -12.71 2.79
C VAL A 78 -47.60 -11.92 1.50
N THR A 79 -48.53 -12.32 0.62
CA THR A 79 -48.69 -11.73 -0.73
C THR A 79 -49.59 -10.49 -0.80
N ASN A 80 -50.14 -10.00 0.33
CA ASN A 80 -51.17 -8.95 0.37
C ASN A 80 -52.39 -9.26 -0.53
N ASP A 81 -52.69 -10.54 -0.77
CA ASP A 81 -53.95 -10.92 -1.43
C ASP A 81 -55.09 -10.69 -0.43
N ASN A 82 -55.90 -9.67 -0.71
CA ASN A 82 -57.01 -9.16 0.12
C ASN A 82 -58.17 -10.15 0.37
N THR A 83 -57.97 -11.45 0.17
CA THR A 83 -58.98 -12.49 0.42
C THR A 83 -59.00 -12.97 1.87
N ILE A 84 -57.96 -12.73 2.69
CA ILE A 84 -57.88 -13.14 4.10
C ILE A 84 -57.56 -11.96 5.07
N SER A 85 -57.75 -10.71 4.63
CA SER A 85 -57.30 -9.48 5.34
C SER A 85 -58.16 -9.02 6.55
N HIS A 86 -58.83 -9.94 7.26
CA HIS A 86 -59.64 -9.63 8.45
C HIS A 86 -59.19 -10.30 9.75
N LEU A 87 -58.05 -11.00 9.75
CA LEU A 87 -57.52 -11.63 10.95
C LEU A 87 -56.68 -10.67 11.80
N ASP A 88 -56.96 -10.61 13.10
CA ASP A 88 -56.09 -9.92 14.07
C ASP A 88 -54.74 -10.66 14.19
N TYR A 89 -53.67 -9.91 14.46
CA TYR A 89 -52.30 -10.39 14.67
C TYR A 89 -52.23 -11.55 15.66
N LYS A 90 -53.06 -11.52 16.71
CA LYS A 90 -53.18 -12.63 17.66
C LYS A 90 -53.50 -13.94 16.95
N ARG A 91 -54.50 -13.94 16.06
CA ARG A 91 -54.98 -15.15 15.39
C ARG A 91 -53.96 -15.67 14.39
N LEU A 92 -53.33 -14.77 13.63
CA LEU A 92 -52.25 -15.12 12.71
C LEU A 92 -51.05 -15.72 13.45
N SER A 93 -50.74 -15.22 14.64
CA SER A 93 -49.67 -15.75 15.49
C SER A 93 -49.99 -17.16 15.99
N GLU A 94 -51.22 -17.41 16.45
CA GLU A 94 -51.68 -18.74 16.87
C GLU A 94 -51.62 -19.76 15.72
N ILE A 95 -52.07 -19.37 14.52
CA ILE A 95 -51.99 -20.18 13.29
C ILE A 95 -50.53 -20.46 12.93
N SER A 96 -49.66 -19.46 13.04
CA SER A 96 -48.23 -19.59 12.75
C SER A 96 -47.51 -20.51 13.72
N GLN A 97 -47.81 -20.43 15.03
CA GLN A 97 -47.28 -21.36 16.02
C GLN A 97 -47.72 -22.80 15.70
N LEU A 98 -49.00 -22.99 15.32
CA LEU A 98 -49.52 -24.31 14.95
C LEU A 98 -48.85 -24.86 13.68
N TYR A 99 -48.62 -24.00 12.69
CA TYR A 99 -47.88 -24.36 11.48
C TYR A 99 -46.46 -24.82 11.81
N LEU A 100 -45.72 -24.06 12.62
CA LEU A 100 -44.36 -24.42 13.04
C LEU A 100 -44.34 -25.74 13.82
N LEU A 101 -45.30 -25.96 14.73
CA LEU A 101 -45.45 -27.23 15.45
C LEU A 101 -45.73 -28.40 14.51
N ASN A 102 -46.48 -28.21 13.43
CA ASN A 102 -46.76 -29.27 12.46
C ASN A 102 -45.54 -29.53 11.55
N TYR A 103 -44.89 -28.46 11.07
CA TYR A 103 -43.71 -28.50 10.21
C TYR A 103 -42.53 -29.21 10.86
N CYS A 104 -42.18 -28.82 12.09
CA CYS A 104 -41.00 -29.27 12.83
C CYS A 104 -41.00 -30.75 13.21
N ASN A 105 -42.07 -31.48 12.94
CA ASN A 105 -42.36 -32.74 13.59
C ASN A 105 -42.41 -33.95 12.65
N LYS A 106 -42.31 -33.79 11.32
CA LYS A 106 -42.47 -34.99 10.47
C LYS A 106 -41.97 -34.98 9.04
N TYR A 107 -41.71 -33.84 8.42
CA TYR A 107 -41.64 -33.82 6.97
C TYR A 107 -40.35 -33.19 6.45
N LYS A 108 -39.60 -33.97 5.67
CA LYS A 108 -38.74 -33.47 4.60
C LYS A 108 -39.66 -32.87 3.51
N TRP A 109 -40.30 -31.72 3.78
CA TRP A 109 -41.02 -30.99 2.73
C TRP A 109 -40.03 -30.69 1.60
N ASP A 110 -40.55 -30.74 0.39
CA ASP A 110 -39.79 -30.56 -0.84
C ASP A 110 -38.85 -29.36 -0.71
N ARG A 111 -37.57 -29.56 -1.06
CA ARG A 111 -36.48 -28.58 -0.88
C ARG A 111 -36.59 -27.42 -1.88
N SER A 112 -37.81 -26.97 -2.19
CA SER A 112 -38.04 -25.76 -2.95
C SER A 112 -38.01 -24.55 -2.01
N ASN A 113 -37.36 -23.47 -2.46
CA ASN A 113 -37.16 -22.22 -1.71
C ASN A 113 -38.47 -21.62 -1.14
N GLU A 114 -39.62 -21.99 -1.71
CA GLU A 114 -40.97 -21.57 -1.30
C GLU A 114 -41.34 -21.94 0.15
N THR A 115 -40.57 -22.82 0.81
CA THR A 115 -40.82 -23.22 2.21
C THR A 115 -40.09 -22.29 3.21
N LYS A 116 -38.94 -21.70 2.82
CA LYS A 116 -38.10 -20.88 3.71
C LYS A 116 -38.79 -19.57 4.11
N ASP A 117 -39.40 -18.88 3.15
CA ASP A 117 -40.08 -17.61 3.39
C ASP A 117 -41.30 -17.78 4.30
N ILE A 118 -42.03 -18.88 4.14
CA ILE A 118 -43.23 -19.16 4.93
C ILE A 118 -42.86 -19.52 6.37
N ILE A 119 -41.80 -20.31 6.58
CA ILE A 119 -41.29 -20.58 7.94
C ILE A 119 -40.81 -19.29 8.59
N SER A 120 -40.03 -18.48 7.87
CA SER A 120 -39.56 -17.17 8.34
C SER A 120 -40.73 -16.30 8.77
N LYS A 121 -41.76 -16.17 7.93
CA LYS A 121 -42.95 -15.40 8.26
C LYS A 121 -43.71 -15.98 9.45
N ALA A 122 -43.82 -17.29 9.55
CA ALA A 122 -44.49 -17.93 10.67
C ALA A 122 -43.77 -17.66 12.01
N ILE A 123 -42.42 -17.66 12.00
CA ILE A 123 -41.64 -17.29 13.20
C ILE A 123 -41.84 -15.80 13.50
N GLU A 124 -41.79 -14.93 12.50
CA GLU A 124 -42.02 -13.48 12.65
C GLU A 124 -43.39 -13.20 13.28
N LEU A 125 -44.47 -13.70 12.67
CA LEU A 125 -45.83 -13.54 13.16
C LEU A 125 -45.97 -14.08 14.59
N SER A 126 -45.45 -15.29 14.84
CA SER A 126 -45.47 -15.86 16.19
C SER A 126 -44.76 -14.96 17.22
N SER A 127 -43.63 -14.36 16.84
CA SER A 127 -42.82 -13.51 17.71
C SER A 127 -43.41 -12.13 18.00
N LEU A 128 -44.35 -11.65 17.17
CA LEU A 128 -45.07 -10.40 17.40
C LEU A 128 -46.08 -10.50 18.56
N TYR A 129 -46.66 -11.68 18.77
CA TYR A 129 -47.67 -11.88 19.81
C TYR A 129 -47.16 -12.69 21.01
N PHE A 130 -46.41 -13.76 20.76
CA PHE A 130 -45.92 -14.63 21.83
C PHE A 130 -44.61 -14.13 22.41
N ASP A 131 -44.51 -14.22 23.74
CA ASP A 131 -43.24 -14.12 24.44
C ASP A 131 -42.63 -15.51 24.54
N PHE A 132 -41.55 -15.75 23.81
CA PHE A 132 -40.95 -17.07 23.74
C PHE A 132 -40.35 -17.49 25.09
N ASN A 133 -39.91 -16.54 25.93
CA ASN A 133 -39.35 -16.84 27.25
C ASN A 133 -40.41 -17.36 28.23
N ASN A 134 -41.66 -16.89 28.14
CA ASN A 134 -42.76 -17.40 28.97
C ASN A 134 -43.11 -18.86 28.68
N SER A 135 -42.62 -19.43 27.57
CA SER A 135 -42.83 -20.83 27.19
C SER A 135 -41.55 -21.39 26.54
N GLU A 136 -40.41 -21.10 27.15
CA GLU A 136 -39.09 -21.33 26.57
C GLU A 136 -38.88 -22.80 26.16
N SER A 137 -39.28 -23.75 27.01
CA SER A 137 -39.14 -25.19 26.73
C SER A 137 -39.92 -25.63 25.48
N LYS A 138 -41.11 -25.07 25.26
CA LYS A 138 -41.94 -25.34 24.08
C LYS A 138 -41.32 -24.76 22.82
N TRP A 139 -40.91 -23.50 22.85
CA TRP A 139 -40.29 -22.83 21.70
C TRP A 139 -38.90 -23.40 21.38
N ASN A 140 -38.11 -23.76 22.38
CA ASN A 140 -36.87 -24.52 22.22
C ASN A 140 -37.09 -25.81 21.43
N LYS A 141 -38.13 -26.59 21.77
CA LYS A 141 -38.47 -27.83 21.06
C LYS A 141 -38.89 -27.57 19.60
N ILE A 142 -39.65 -26.51 19.35
CA ILE A 142 -40.08 -26.12 17.99
C ILE A 142 -38.87 -25.72 17.15
N LEU A 143 -38.12 -24.72 17.61
CA LEU A 143 -37.08 -24.07 16.81
C LEU A 143 -35.86 -24.98 16.58
N LYS A 144 -35.50 -25.87 17.52
CA LYS A 144 -34.39 -26.84 17.35
C LYS A 144 -34.57 -27.83 16.20
N ASN A 145 -35.80 -28.02 15.74
CA ASN A 145 -36.11 -28.94 14.64
C ASN A 145 -36.15 -28.24 13.27
N ILE A 146 -35.93 -26.92 13.23
CA ILE A 146 -35.86 -26.13 12.00
C ILE A 146 -34.43 -26.18 11.49
N ASP A 147 -34.26 -26.31 10.17
CA ASP A 147 -32.95 -26.20 9.53
C ASP A 147 -32.25 -24.90 9.92
N LEU A 148 -30.98 -24.99 10.29
CA LEU A 148 -30.24 -23.87 10.86
C LEU A 148 -30.12 -22.68 9.91
N SER A 149 -30.02 -22.92 8.60
CA SER A 149 -29.97 -21.86 7.59
C SER A 149 -31.31 -21.13 7.45
N VAL A 150 -32.42 -21.85 7.61
CA VAL A 150 -33.77 -21.28 7.62
C VAL A 150 -34.00 -20.49 8.92
N LEU A 151 -33.55 -21.02 10.06
CA LEU A 151 -33.65 -20.34 11.35
C LEU A 151 -32.83 -19.05 11.37
N LEU A 152 -31.62 -19.06 10.83
CA LEU A 152 -30.77 -17.86 10.70
C LEU A 152 -31.40 -16.83 9.76
N TYR A 153 -31.92 -17.25 8.62
CA TYR A 153 -32.66 -16.34 7.73
C TYR A 153 -33.87 -15.71 8.42
N SER A 154 -34.60 -16.51 9.20
CA SER A 154 -35.75 -16.04 9.96
C SER A 154 -35.32 -15.03 11.02
N TYR A 155 -34.25 -15.33 11.76
CA TYR A 155 -33.65 -14.39 12.71
C TYR A 155 -33.31 -13.06 12.04
N ILE A 156 -32.65 -13.08 10.87
CA ILE A 156 -32.27 -11.89 10.11
C ILE A 156 -33.50 -11.10 9.65
N SER A 157 -34.55 -11.78 9.18
CA SER A 157 -35.80 -11.15 8.75
C SER A 157 -36.51 -10.44 9.91
N ILE A 158 -36.52 -11.09 11.08
CA ILE A 158 -37.16 -10.63 12.32
C ILE A 158 -36.37 -9.49 12.96
N PHE A 159 -35.04 -9.54 12.92
CA PHE A 159 -34.14 -8.53 13.49
C PHE A 159 -34.43 -7.12 12.95
N LYS A 160 -34.94 -7.02 11.71
CA LYS A 160 -35.29 -5.73 11.08
C LYS A 160 -36.63 -5.16 11.53
N ASN A 161 -37.39 -5.86 12.37
CA ASN A 161 -38.71 -5.45 12.83
C ASN A 161 -38.68 -5.03 14.31
N ASP A 162 -38.68 -3.73 14.55
CA ASP A 162 -38.63 -3.11 15.89
C ASP A 162 -39.78 -3.50 16.82
N SER A 163 -40.86 -4.07 16.29
CA SER A 163 -42.02 -4.50 17.09
C SER A 163 -41.78 -5.84 17.81
N ILE A 164 -40.69 -6.53 17.49
CA ILE A 164 -40.40 -7.86 18.03
C ILE A 164 -39.56 -7.73 19.30
N LYS A 165 -39.96 -8.49 20.34
CA LYS A 165 -39.29 -8.47 21.64
C LYS A 165 -37.85 -8.98 21.53
N GLU A 166 -36.90 -8.24 22.10
CA GLU A 166 -35.48 -8.62 22.22
C GLU A 166 -35.27 -10.01 22.87
N ALA A 167 -36.13 -10.34 23.82
CA ALA A 167 -36.21 -11.67 24.45
C ALA A 167 -36.39 -12.81 23.42
N ASN A 168 -37.21 -12.61 22.39
CA ASN A 168 -37.48 -13.61 21.35
C ASN A 168 -36.27 -13.80 20.44
N LEU A 169 -35.63 -12.69 20.04
CA LEU A 169 -34.38 -12.70 19.27
C LEU A 169 -33.26 -13.42 20.04
N SER A 170 -33.14 -13.15 21.34
CA SER A 170 -32.16 -13.79 22.22
C SER A 170 -32.33 -15.31 22.27
N LEU A 171 -33.57 -15.80 22.39
CA LEU A 171 -33.84 -17.24 22.37
C LEU A 171 -33.47 -17.87 21.03
N ILE A 172 -33.87 -17.26 19.90
CA ILE A 172 -33.55 -17.77 18.56
C ILE A 172 -32.03 -17.83 18.37
N SER A 173 -31.31 -16.78 18.73
CA SER A 173 -29.84 -16.71 18.67
C SER A 173 -29.19 -17.81 19.51
N ASN A 174 -29.63 -18.00 20.75
CA ASN A 174 -29.13 -19.07 21.62
C ASN A 174 -29.35 -20.46 21.01
N ILE A 175 -30.51 -20.70 20.38
CA ILE A 175 -30.78 -21.98 19.72
C ILE A 175 -29.86 -22.18 18.52
N ILE A 176 -29.65 -21.14 17.72
CA ILE A 176 -28.72 -21.17 16.58
C ILE A 176 -27.34 -21.58 17.08
N PHE A 177 -26.74 -20.83 18.00
CA PHE A 177 -25.37 -21.10 18.48
C PHE A 177 -25.22 -22.43 19.22
N ASN A 178 -26.25 -22.91 19.92
CA ASN A 178 -26.21 -24.22 20.58
C ASN A 178 -26.40 -25.40 19.61
N SER A 179 -26.91 -25.15 18.40
CA SER A 179 -27.20 -26.19 17.39
C SER A 179 -26.16 -26.24 16.28
N VAL A 180 -25.32 -25.21 16.16
CA VAL A 180 -24.18 -25.14 15.24
C VAL A 180 -23.16 -26.22 15.60
N SER A 181 -22.73 -27.00 14.60
CA SER A 181 -21.61 -27.91 14.76
C SER A 181 -20.26 -27.19 14.61
N ASP A 182 -19.17 -27.84 15.01
CA ASP A 182 -17.80 -27.37 14.72
C ASP A 182 -17.35 -27.65 13.27
N ASP A 183 -18.28 -28.07 12.40
CA ASP A 183 -18.04 -28.25 10.97
C ASP A 183 -17.81 -26.88 10.28
N ASN A 184 -16.58 -26.69 9.81
CA ASN A 184 -16.18 -25.48 9.12
C ASN A 184 -17.06 -25.18 7.88
N GLU A 185 -17.55 -26.18 7.16
CA GLU A 185 -18.39 -25.96 5.97
C GLU A 185 -19.77 -25.40 6.31
N GLU A 186 -20.36 -25.83 7.43
CA GLU A 186 -21.62 -25.29 7.94
C GLU A 186 -21.41 -23.85 8.44
N LEU A 187 -20.34 -23.61 9.20
CA LEU A 187 -19.97 -22.27 9.69
C LEU A 187 -19.74 -21.28 8.54
N ILE A 188 -19.05 -21.69 7.47
CA ILE A 188 -18.84 -20.85 6.27
C ILE A 188 -20.20 -20.47 5.66
N LYS A 189 -21.13 -21.41 5.51
CA LYS A 189 -22.46 -21.14 4.92
C LYS A 189 -23.25 -20.14 5.76
N LEU A 190 -23.25 -20.30 7.09
CA LEU A 190 -23.96 -19.40 8.00
C LEU A 190 -23.33 -18.00 8.01
N ALA A 191 -22.00 -17.92 8.06
CA ALA A 191 -21.27 -16.66 8.02
C ALA A 191 -21.55 -15.89 6.72
N LYS A 192 -21.59 -16.56 5.57
CA LYS A 192 -21.96 -15.95 4.28
C LYS A 192 -23.34 -15.30 4.32
N VAL A 193 -24.34 -16.00 4.87
CA VAL A 193 -25.71 -15.47 5.01
C VAL A 193 -25.74 -14.21 5.87
N CYS A 194 -24.94 -14.17 6.95
CA CYS A 194 -24.80 -12.97 7.77
C CYS A 194 -24.12 -11.83 7.00
N PHE A 195 -22.98 -12.09 6.36
CA PHE A 195 -22.18 -11.08 5.66
C PHE A 195 -22.85 -10.49 4.43
N GLU A 196 -23.80 -11.20 3.82
CA GLU A 196 -24.63 -10.64 2.75
C GLU A 196 -25.58 -9.53 3.20
N ASN A 197 -25.68 -9.26 4.51
CA ASN A 197 -26.49 -8.17 5.04
C ASN A 197 -25.71 -6.86 5.14
N SER A 198 -26.40 -5.74 4.88
CA SER A 198 -25.82 -4.40 5.08
C SER A 198 -25.78 -3.96 6.55
N ASP A 199 -26.49 -4.67 7.44
CA ASP A 199 -26.56 -4.37 8.87
C ASP A 199 -25.32 -4.89 9.62
N GLU A 200 -24.69 -4.01 10.39
CA GLU A 200 -23.46 -4.30 11.13
C GLU A 200 -23.67 -5.31 12.27
N SER A 201 -24.84 -5.30 12.92
CA SER A 201 -25.16 -6.23 14.01
C SER A 201 -25.31 -7.65 13.47
N ILE A 202 -25.91 -7.80 12.28
CA ILE A 202 -26.01 -9.09 11.59
C ILE A 202 -24.61 -9.55 11.13
N ASN A 203 -23.77 -8.64 10.64
CA ASN A 203 -22.38 -8.98 10.29
C ASN A 203 -21.58 -9.44 11.52
N GLN A 204 -21.85 -8.88 12.70
CA GLN A 204 -21.20 -9.33 13.94
C GLN A 204 -21.56 -10.78 14.28
N LEU A 205 -22.77 -11.25 13.98
CA LEU A 205 -23.12 -12.67 14.11
C LEU A 205 -22.30 -13.55 13.18
N GLY A 206 -22.03 -13.08 11.95
CA GLY A 206 -21.11 -13.75 11.02
C GLY A 206 -19.72 -13.94 11.62
N TRP A 207 -19.22 -12.93 12.33
CA TRP A 207 -17.96 -13.00 13.06
C TRP A 207 -18.01 -13.93 14.29
N GLU A 208 -19.15 -14.06 14.97
CA GLU A 208 -19.29 -15.04 16.05
C GLU A 208 -19.24 -16.47 15.50
N PHE A 209 -19.84 -16.77 14.35
CA PHE A 209 -19.65 -18.06 13.69
C PHE A 209 -18.20 -18.33 13.32
N PHE A 210 -17.49 -17.31 12.81
CA PHE A 210 -16.06 -17.40 12.53
C PHE A 210 -15.23 -17.76 13.77
N LYS A 211 -15.60 -17.24 14.95
CA LYS A 211 -14.88 -17.55 16.22
C LYS A 211 -15.06 -18.99 16.68
N LEU A 212 -16.18 -19.63 16.32
CA LEU A 212 -16.47 -21.03 16.66
C LEU A 212 -15.71 -22.03 15.79
N ALA A 213 -15.06 -21.56 14.72
CA ALA A 213 -14.31 -22.39 13.80
C ALA A 213 -13.16 -23.14 14.48
N ALA A 214 -13.06 -24.45 14.18
CA ALA A 214 -11.91 -25.25 14.57
C ALA A 214 -10.65 -24.85 13.77
N ASP A 215 -10.81 -24.51 12.49
CA ASP A 215 -9.74 -24.02 11.61
C ASP A 215 -10.09 -22.63 11.05
N LYS A 216 -9.64 -21.60 11.76
CA LYS A 216 -9.88 -20.20 11.39
C LYS A 216 -9.25 -19.83 10.06
N ASN A 217 -8.06 -20.35 9.75
CA ASN A 217 -7.35 -20.05 8.51
C ASN A 217 -8.08 -20.63 7.30
N TYR A 218 -8.60 -21.86 7.42
CA TYR A 218 -9.40 -22.47 6.36
C TYR A 218 -10.66 -21.64 6.06
N ILE A 219 -11.44 -21.30 7.10
CA ILE A 219 -12.66 -20.51 6.93
C ILE A 219 -12.35 -19.12 6.36
N GLU A 220 -11.31 -18.45 6.86
CA GLU A 220 -10.87 -17.13 6.40
C GLU A 220 -10.57 -17.16 4.91
N ASN A 221 -9.76 -18.11 4.46
CA ASN A 221 -9.43 -18.26 3.04
C ASN A 221 -10.67 -18.53 2.18
N GLN A 222 -11.59 -19.39 2.63
CA GLN A 222 -12.83 -19.68 1.90
C GLN A 222 -13.77 -18.46 1.81
N LEU A 223 -13.82 -17.63 2.85
CA LEU A 223 -14.61 -16.41 2.86
C LEU A 223 -13.96 -15.31 2.00
N LEU A 224 -12.63 -15.18 2.01
CA LEU A 224 -11.91 -14.28 1.12
C LEU A 224 -12.05 -14.69 -0.35
N ASP A 225 -11.90 -15.98 -0.67
CA ASP A 225 -12.15 -16.51 -2.02
C ASP A 225 -13.58 -16.22 -2.49
N TRP A 226 -14.55 -16.34 -1.58
CA TRP A 226 -15.93 -15.96 -1.84
C TRP A 226 -16.09 -14.45 -2.11
N LEU A 227 -15.48 -13.58 -1.29
CA LEU A 227 -15.50 -12.13 -1.51
C LEU A 227 -14.86 -11.72 -2.84
N LYS A 228 -13.80 -12.42 -3.27
CA LYS A 228 -13.16 -12.24 -4.58
C LYS A 228 -14.12 -12.58 -5.73
N ARG A 229 -14.71 -13.78 -5.69
CA ARG A 229 -15.32 -14.41 -6.88
C ARG A 229 -16.80 -14.16 -7.08
N LYS A 230 -17.51 -13.55 -6.13
CA LYS A 230 -18.98 -13.58 -6.12
C LYS A 230 -19.61 -12.76 -7.27
N ASP A 231 -19.99 -13.47 -8.34
CA ASP A 231 -20.98 -13.06 -9.35
C ASP A 231 -22.43 -13.41 -8.94
N GLU A 232 -22.64 -14.01 -7.76
CA GLU A 232 -23.89 -14.68 -7.34
C GLU A 232 -24.57 -14.05 -6.09
N SER A 233 -24.63 -12.72 -5.99
CA SER A 233 -25.41 -12.08 -4.89
C SER A 233 -26.89 -11.95 -5.30
N GLU A 234 -27.81 -12.27 -4.39
CA GLU A 234 -29.23 -11.93 -4.56
C GLU A 234 -29.48 -10.41 -4.47
N LEU A 235 -28.51 -9.66 -3.93
CA LEU A 235 -28.55 -8.19 -3.90
C LEU A 235 -28.29 -7.60 -5.27
N LEU A 236 -28.90 -6.43 -5.51
CA LEU A 236 -28.56 -5.61 -6.68
C LEU A 236 -27.05 -5.29 -6.68
N PRO A 237 -26.39 -5.26 -7.86
CA PRO A 237 -24.93 -5.07 -7.96
C PRO A 237 -24.39 -3.89 -7.16
N ASP A 238 -25.09 -2.75 -7.17
CA ASP A 238 -24.67 -1.53 -6.47
C ASP A 238 -24.74 -1.67 -4.94
N GLN A 239 -25.72 -2.40 -4.42
CA GLN A 239 -25.85 -2.67 -2.99
C GLN A 239 -24.77 -3.65 -2.53
N TRP A 240 -24.49 -4.67 -3.35
CA TRP A 240 -23.44 -5.64 -3.06
C TRP A 240 -22.05 -4.99 -3.03
N SER A 241 -21.74 -4.09 -3.97
CA SER A 241 -20.46 -3.38 -4.00
C SER A 241 -20.17 -2.66 -2.67
N GLN A 242 -21.14 -1.92 -2.15
CA GLN A 242 -20.99 -1.20 -0.88
C GLN A 242 -20.84 -2.14 0.33
N VAL A 243 -21.63 -3.22 0.39
CA VAL A 243 -21.53 -4.23 1.45
C VAL A 243 -20.16 -4.92 1.39
N ARG A 244 -19.74 -5.35 0.21
CA ARG A 244 -18.45 -5.99 -0.04
C ARG A 244 -17.28 -5.13 0.43
N LEU A 245 -17.28 -3.84 0.07
CA LEU A 245 -16.23 -2.91 0.49
C LEU A 245 -16.14 -2.78 2.03
N LYS A 246 -17.27 -2.70 2.72
CA LYS A 246 -17.31 -2.67 4.19
C LYS A 246 -16.82 -3.98 4.80
N LEU A 247 -17.18 -5.12 4.22
CA LEU A 247 -16.69 -6.42 4.66
C LEU A 247 -15.18 -6.54 4.50
N VAL A 248 -14.63 -6.10 3.37
CA VAL A 248 -13.17 -6.09 3.15
C VAL A 248 -12.45 -5.31 4.26
N LEU A 249 -12.96 -4.14 4.66
CA LEU A 249 -12.41 -3.40 5.80
C LEU A 249 -12.52 -4.21 7.11
N SER A 250 -13.66 -4.84 7.36
CA SER A 250 -13.84 -5.67 8.55
C SER A 250 -12.89 -6.88 8.59
N PHE A 251 -12.62 -7.51 7.44
CA PHE A 251 -11.62 -8.57 7.30
C PHE A 251 -10.21 -8.06 7.51
N LEU A 252 -9.87 -6.85 7.04
CA LEU A 252 -8.57 -6.23 7.32
C LEU A 252 -8.39 -5.95 8.81
N GLU A 253 -9.43 -5.55 9.53
CA GLU A 253 -9.35 -5.28 10.97
C GLU A 253 -9.23 -6.55 11.81
N LYS A 254 -9.91 -7.62 11.40
CA LYS A 254 -10.13 -8.82 12.23
C LYS A 254 -9.31 -10.04 11.80
N SER A 255 -8.69 -10.02 10.63
CA SER A 255 -8.04 -11.19 10.03
C SER A 255 -6.62 -10.86 9.57
N ASN A 256 -5.67 -11.74 9.89
CA ASN A 256 -4.24 -11.50 9.62
C ASN A 256 -3.87 -11.79 8.16
N SER A 257 -4.54 -12.73 7.49
CA SER A 257 -4.14 -13.15 6.14
C SER A 257 -4.30 -12.03 5.11
N LEU A 258 -5.36 -11.22 5.23
CA LEU A 258 -5.59 -10.10 4.34
C LEU A 258 -4.68 -8.90 4.67
N GLN A 259 -4.28 -8.73 5.93
CA GLN A 259 -3.27 -7.73 6.30
C GLN A 259 -1.91 -8.05 5.66
N GLU A 260 -1.50 -9.32 5.68
CA GLU A 260 -0.25 -9.77 5.06
C GLU A 260 -0.26 -9.64 3.53
N ASN A 261 -1.43 -9.76 2.89
CA ASN A 261 -1.59 -9.72 1.43
C ASN A 261 -2.40 -8.51 0.93
N ILE A 262 -2.33 -7.38 1.64
CA ILE A 262 -3.16 -6.21 1.34
C ILE A 262 -2.99 -5.69 -0.10
N SER A 263 -1.82 -5.91 -0.70
CA SER A 263 -1.55 -5.54 -2.09
C SER A 263 -2.44 -6.26 -3.11
N GLU A 264 -2.97 -7.44 -2.77
CA GLU A 264 -3.88 -8.18 -3.64
C GLU A 264 -5.16 -7.40 -3.95
N LEU A 265 -5.63 -6.53 -3.04
CA LEU A 265 -6.84 -5.72 -3.26
C LEU A 265 -6.73 -4.80 -4.49
N LEU A 266 -5.51 -4.43 -4.89
CA LEU A 266 -5.27 -3.59 -6.07
C LEU A 266 -4.72 -4.38 -7.27
N THR A 267 -3.99 -5.47 -7.00
CA THR A 267 -3.21 -6.19 -8.03
C THR A 267 -3.89 -7.46 -8.53
N ASP A 268 -4.66 -8.14 -7.68
CA ASP A 268 -5.35 -9.38 -8.04
C ASP A 268 -6.67 -9.05 -8.76
N THR A 269 -6.72 -9.37 -10.06
CA THR A 269 -7.88 -9.10 -10.92
C THR A 269 -9.11 -9.94 -10.55
N THR A 270 -8.95 -11.00 -9.76
CA THR A 270 -10.07 -11.82 -9.30
C THR A 270 -11.01 -11.07 -8.38
N TRP A 271 -10.56 -10.00 -7.70
CA TRP A 271 -11.41 -9.13 -6.89
C TRP A 271 -12.45 -8.35 -7.71
N LYS A 272 -12.20 -8.14 -9.02
CA LYS A 272 -13.09 -7.40 -9.93
C LYS A 272 -13.53 -6.03 -9.40
N PHE A 273 -12.70 -5.34 -8.60
CA PHE A 273 -13.01 -3.97 -8.19
C PHE A 273 -12.96 -3.03 -9.40
N ASN A 274 -13.99 -2.21 -9.56
CA ASN A 274 -13.95 -1.10 -10.50
C ASN A 274 -13.07 0.05 -9.98
N ASP A 275 -12.86 1.09 -10.80
CA ASP A 275 -11.97 2.19 -10.45
C ASP A 275 -12.49 3.03 -9.26
N ASP A 276 -13.81 3.20 -9.12
CA ASP A 276 -14.39 3.94 -7.99
C ASP A 276 -14.19 3.16 -6.67
N GLU A 277 -14.37 1.85 -6.68
CA GLU A 277 -14.15 0.95 -5.54
C GLU A 277 -12.68 0.94 -5.12
N LYS A 278 -11.75 0.85 -6.08
CA LYS A 278 -10.30 0.92 -5.80
C LYS A 278 -9.90 2.27 -5.22
N THR A 279 -10.42 3.36 -5.76
CA THR A 279 -10.18 4.72 -5.23
C THR A 279 -10.71 4.84 -3.80
N TRP A 280 -11.90 4.31 -3.54
CA TRP A 280 -12.48 4.26 -2.20
C TRP A 280 -11.59 3.48 -1.23
N LEU A 281 -11.11 2.29 -1.61
CA LEU A 281 -10.21 1.48 -0.78
C LEU A 281 -8.91 2.22 -0.47
N ILE A 282 -8.26 2.83 -1.47
CA ILE A 282 -7.03 3.62 -1.30
C ILE A 282 -7.25 4.81 -0.36
N SER A 283 -8.44 5.42 -0.39
CA SER A 283 -8.77 6.54 0.52
C SER A 283 -8.94 6.10 1.97
N ARG A 284 -9.33 4.84 2.21
CA ARG A 284 -9.64 4.30 3.55
C ARG A 284 -8.50 3.50 4.18
N ILE A 285 -7.65 2.90 3.36
CA ILE A 285 -6.58 2.01 3.81
C ILE A 285 -5.22 2.68 3.53
N PRO A 286 -4.52 3.21 4.54
CA PRO A 286 -3.27 3.96 4.35
C PRO A 286 -2.18 3.18 3.59
N GLU A 287 -2.03 1.89 3.88
CA GLU A 287 -1.02 1.01 3.28
C GLU A 287 -1.24 0.86 1.77
N LEU A 288 -2.49 0.87 1.31
CA LEU A 288 -2.82 0.79 -0.10
C LEU A 288 -2.37 2.02 -0.88
N LYS A 289 -2.14 3.17 -0.24
CA LYS A 289 -1.60 4.35 -0.92
C LYS A 289 -0.17 4.09 -1.41
N PHE A 290 0.63 3.39 -0.60
CA PHE A 290 1.98 3.02 -0.97
C PHE A 290 2.01 1.87 -1.99
N VAL A 291 1.10 0.91 -1.88
CA VAL A 291 0.91 -0.10 -2.93
C VAL A 291 0.55 0.56 -4.26
N ALA A 292 -0.42 1.48 -4.25
CA ALA A 292 -0.83 2.22 -5.44
C ALA A 292 0.34 3.01 -6.03
N TRP A 293 1.14 3.69 -5.20
CA TRP A 293 2.37 4.37 -5.61
C TRP A 293 3.33 3.44 -6.37
N ASN A 294 3.62 2.25 -5.84
CA ASN A 294 4.54 1.29 -6.47
C ASN A 294 3.98 0.69 -7.77
N GLN A 295 2.67 0.72 -7.94
CA GLN A 295 1.97 0.14 -9.09
C GLN A 295 1.52 1.21 -10.12
N LEU A 296 1.90 2.49 -9.95
CA LEU A 296 1.47 3.60 -10.81
C LEU A 296 1.84 3.42 -12.29
N ASP A 297 2.92 2.70 -12.59
CA ASP A 297 3.41 2.40 -13.94
C ASP A 297 2.92 1.04 -14.47
N GLN A 298 2.11 0.33 -13.69
CA GLN A 298 1.59 -0.99 -14.07
C GLN A 298 0.24 -0.85 -14.77
N ASN A 299 0.04 -1.66 -15.82
CA ASN A 299 -1.14 -1.60 -16.69
C ASN A 299 -2.49 -1.71 -15.94
N HIS A 300 -2.50 -2.33 -14.76
CA HIS A 300 -3.71 -2.55 -13.96
C HIS A 300 -4.26 -1.29 -13.27
N LEU A 301 -3.49 -0.20 -13.22
CA LEU A 301 -3.92 1.10 -12.66
C LEU A 301 -3.98 2.22 -13.71
N ASN A 302 -3.84 1.92 -15.01
CA ASN A 302 -3.79 2.96 -16.06
C ASN A 302 -5.03 3.87 -16.07
N ASN A 303 -6.22 3.31 -15.81
CA ASN A 303 -7.45 4.09 -15.74
C ASN A 303 -7.54 4.93 -14.46
N LEU A 304 -7.01 4.40 -13.35
CA LEU A 304 -6.96 5.05 -12.04
C LEU A 304 -5.91 6.13 -11.91
N LYS A 305 -4.84 6.05 -12.71
CA LYS A 305 -3.72 6.98 -12.68
C LYS A 305 -4.19 8.43 -12.70
N ASN A 306 -5.10 8.79 -13.61
CA ASN A 306 -5.59 10.16 -13.72
C ASN A 306 -6.42 10.59 -12.51
N VAL A 307 -7.20 9.67 -11.93
CA VAL A 307 -8.01 9.93 -10.73
C VAL A 307 -7.10 10.13 -9.51
N LEU A 308 -6.17 9.21 -9.28
CA LEU A 308 -5.22 9.27 -8.16
C LEU A 308 -4.28 10.48 -8.26
N LEU A 309 -3.76 10.76 -9.45
CA LEU A 309 -2.96 11.96 -9.69
C LEU A 309 -3.78 13.23 -9.52
N SER A 310 -5.11 13.18 -9.64
CA SER A 310 -6.03 14.30 -9.43
C SER A 310 -6.44 14.48 -7.97
N ASP A 311 -6.31 13.45 -7.14
CA ASP A 311 -6.62 13.48 -5.72
C ASP A 311 -5.48 14.16 -4.93
N THR A 312 -5.82 15.28 -4.30
CA THR A 312 -4.86 16.08 -3.52
C THR A 312 -4.45 15.39 -2.23
N ASP A 313 -5.36 14.64 -1.60
CA ASP A 313 -5.09 13.96 -0.33
C ASP A 313 -4.23 12.72 -0.55
N PHE A 314 -4.48 11.98 -1.63
CA PHE A 314 -3.59 10.91 -2.08
C PHE A 314 -2.17 11.43 -2.34
N VAL A 315 -2.03 12.48 -3.18
CA VAL A 315 -0.73 13.05 -3.55
C VAL A 315 0.04 13.54 -2.32
N LYS A 316 -0.62 14.24 -1.38
CA LYS A 316 0.01 14.68 -0.13
C LYS A 316 0.41 13.52 0.75
N SER A 317 -0.50 12.56 0.96
CA SER A 317 -0.26 11.41 1.84
C SER A 317 0.91 10.57 1.35
N VAL A 318 0.97 10.27 0.06
CA VAL A 318 2.09 9.53 -0.54
C VAL A 318 3.36 10.37 -0.43
N GLY A 319 3.35 11.61 -0.91
CA GLY A 319 4.53 12.47 -0.90
C GLY A 319 5.11 12.75 0.49
N ASP A 320 4.27 12.76 1.54
CA ASP A 320 4.71 12.92 2.93
C ASP A 320 5.38 11.65 3.50
N SER A 321 4.98 10.48 3.01
CA SER A 321 5.50 9.18 3.43
C SER A 321 6.74 8.70 2.68
N LEU A 322 7.07 9.33 1.55
CA LEU A 322 8.18 8.86 0.70
C LEU A 322 9.55 9.19 1.31
N ASP A 323 10.37 8.16 1.45
CA ASP A 323 11.76 8.29 1.88
C ASP A 323 12.70 8.53 0.69
N PRO A 324 13.86 9.17 0.90
CA PRO A 324 14.82 9.47 -0.17
C PRO A 324 15.30 8.25 -0.98
N GLU A 325 15.30 7.06 -0.38
CA GLU A 325 15.69 5.81 -1.07
C GLU A 325 14.65 5.36 -2.09
N GLN A 326 13.36 5.56 -1.79
CA GLN A 326 12.23 5.17 -2.65
C GLN A 326 12.10 6.09 -3.88
N ILE A 327 12.79 7.22 -3.89
CA ILE A 327 12.74 8.23 -4.95
C ILE A 327 13.72 7.90 -6.09
N LYS A 328 14.81 7.18 -5.78
CA LYS A 328 15.93 6.96 -6.71
C LYS A 328 15.53 6.18 -7.97
N GLU A 329 14.56 5.29 -7.87
CA GLU A 329 14.12 4.39 -8.94
C GLU A 329 12.72 4.74 -9.47
N THR A 330 12.34 6.01 -9.39
CA THR A 330 10.99 6.44 -9.77
C THR A 330 10.73 6.39 -11.28
N THR A 331 9.54 5.94 -11.64
CA THR A 331 9.01 5.94 -13.02
C THR A 331 8.53 7.33 -13.44
N PRO A 332 8.31 7.62 -14.74
CA PRO A 332 7.79 8.91 -15.20
C PRO A 332 6.46 9.32 -14.54
N GLU A 333 5.59 8.36 -14.27
CA GLU A 333 4.31 8.46 -13.58
C GLU A 333 4.49 8.95 -12.15
N GLN A 334 5.38 8.28 -11.42
CA GLN A 334 5.75 8.61 -10.06
C GLN A 334 6.40 10.00 -9.99
N GLN A 335 7.23 10.35 -10.97
CA GLN A 335 7.82 11.68 -11.09
C GLN A 335 6.75 12.76 -11.34
N ALA A 336 5.69 12.48 -12.11
CA ALA A 336 4.58 13.41 -12.30
C ALA A 336 3.81 13.66 -10.99
N LEU A 337 3.59 12.62 -10.19
CA LEU A 337 3.01 12.78 -8.84
C LEU A 337 3.92 13.62 -7.95
N LEU A 338 5.22 13.36 -7.93
CA LEU A 338 6.20 14.14 -7.16
C LEU A 338 6.19 15.61 -7.55
N ILE A 339 6.16 15.92 -8.86
CA ILE A 339 6.03 17.29 -9.36
C ILE A 339 4.78 17.97 -8.77
N ARG A 340 3.64 17.28 -8.79
CA ARG A 340 2.40 17.80 -8.22
C ARG A 340 2.49 17.99 -6.72
N TYR A 341 3.04 17.02 -6.00
CA TYR A 341 3.26 17.09 -4.56
C TYR A 341 4.12 18.29 -4.17
N LEU A 342 5.23 18.54 -4.89
CA LEU A 342 6.12 19.67 -4.65
C LEU A 342 5.44 21.03 -4.87
N ASN A 343 4.50 21.11 -5.82
CA ASN A 343 3.70 22.32 -6.01
C ASN A 343 2.69 22.54 -4.87
N LEU A 344 2.21 21.46 -4.25
CA LEU A 344 1.29 21.52 -3.11
C LEU A 344 1.99 21.78 -1.78
N LYS A 345 3.21 21.26 -1.59
CA LYS A 345 3.98 21.33 -0.34
C LYS A 345 5.45 21.72 -0.58
N PRO A 346 5.72 22.95 -1.04
CA PRO A 346 7.08 23.41 -1.32
C PRO A 346 7.99 23.44 -0.07
N THR A 347 7.40 23.51 1.12
CA THR A 347 8.13 23.53 2.39
C THR A 347 8.94 22.25 2.66
N ARG A 348 8.57 21.10 2.05
CA ARG A 348 9.28 19.83 2.26
C ARG A 348 10.74 19.91 1.80
N ILE A 349 10.99 20.58 0.67
CA ILE A 349 12.35 20.77 0.13
C ILE A 349 13.26 21.51 1.11
N ARG A 350 12.70 22.47 1.85
CA ARG A 350 13.43 23.22 2.87
C ARG A 350 13.70 22.38 4.13
N SER A 351 12.71 21.61 4.58
CA SER A 351 12.82 20.84 5.83
C SER A 351 13.67 19.58 5.71
N ASP A 352 13.78 19.00 4.52
CA ASP A 352 14.45 17.71 4.30
C ASP A 352 15.46 17.80 3.16
N ARG A 353 16.72 18.01 3.56
CA ARG A 353 17.84 18.16 2.64
C ARG A 353 18.10 16.90 1.81
N THR A 354 17.99 15.72 2.43
CA THR A 354 18.27 14.46 1.75
C THR A 354 17.23 14.20 0.68
N PHE A 355 15.95 14.42 0.99
CA PHE A 355 14.85 14.32 0.04
C PHE A 355 15.03 15.28 -1.14
N ALA A 356 15.38 16.55 -0.89
CA ALA A 356 15.62 17.52 -1.94
C ALA A 356 16.76 17.10 -2.89
N ILE A 357 17.91 16.65 -2.35
CA ILE A 357 19.03 16.18 -3.17
C ILE A 357 18.65 14.93 -3.97
N SER A 358 17.92 13.98 -3.38
CA SER A 358 17.45 12.78 -4.08
C SER A 358 16.53 13.11 -5.25
N LEU A 359 15.67 14.12 -5.13
CA LEU A 359 14.83 14.57 -6.25
C LEU A 359 15.64 15.24 -7.36
N VAL A 360 16.65 16.05 -7.02
CA VAL A 360 17.54 16.69 -8.01
C VAL A 360 18.39 15.64 -8.74
N ALA A 361 18.72 14.54 -8.07
CA ALA A 361 19.49 13.43 -8.66
C ALA A 361 18.71 12.66 -9.73
N ILE A 362 17.38 12.72 -9.76
CA ILE A 362 16.59 12.11 -10.83
C ILE A 362 16.86 12.84 -12.15
N PRO A 363 17.19 12.14 -13.25
CA PRO A 363 17.46 12.75 -14.56
C PRO A 363 16.18 13.23 -15.28
N ASN A 364 15.31 13.97 -14.58
CA ASN A 364 14.11 14.60 -15.10
C ASN A 364 14.24 16.13 -15.05
N PRO A 365 14.37 16.81 -16.21
CA PRO A 365 14.55 18.26 -16.27
C PRO A 365 13.46 19.08 -15.57
N SER A 366 12.20 18.67 -15.66
CA SER A 366 11.07 19.39 -15.07
C SER A 366 11.11 19.32 -13.55
N LEU A 367 11.36 18.12 -13.02
CA LEU A 367 11.49 17.91 -11.57
C LEU A 367 12.70 18.66 -11.01
N GLN A 368 13.87 18.56 -11.67
CA GLN A 368 15.08 19.28 -11.29
C GLN A 368 14.84 20.79 -11.20
N LYS A 369 14.24 21.39 -12.23
CA LYS A 369 13.94 22.84 -12.26
C LYS A 369 13.03 23.26 -11.12
N ILE A 370 11.97 22.50 -10.83
CA ILE A 370 11.05 22.81 -9.74
C ILE A 370 11.78 22.79 -8.40
N VAL A 371 12.51 21.71 -8.10
CA VAL A 371 13.23 21.57 -6.83
C VAL A 371 14.30 22.66 -6.68
N LEU A 372 15.12 22.87 -7.71
CA LEU A 372 16.16 23.91 -7.69
C LEU A 372 15.55 25.31 -7.50
N SER A 373 14.44 25.62 -8.18
CA SER A 373 13.75 26.91 -7.99
C SER A 373 13.25 27.10 -6.55
N GLN A 374 12.76 26.04 -5.90
CA GLN A 374 12.33 26.11 -4.50
C GLN A 374 13.51 26.28 -3.53
N ILE A 375 14.65 25.62 -3.80
CA ILE A 375 15.89 25.80 -3.01
C ILE A 375 16.41 27.25 -3.16
N ILE A 376 16.41 27.78 -4.39
CA ILE A 376 16.86 29.16 -4.67
C ILE A 376 15.93 30.17 -4.00
N ASN A 377 14.62 30.03 -4.17
CA ASN A 377 13.62 30.95 -3.61
C ASN A 377 13.56 30.92 -2.07
N SER A 378 14.08 29.86 -1.44
CA SER A 378 14.19 29.77 0.01
C SER A 378 15.51 30.34 0.56
N ASN A 379 16.40 30.87 -0.29
CA ASN A 379 17.74 31.33 0.06
C ASN A 379 18.62 30.26 0.74
N GLU A 380 18.36 28.98 0.49
CA GLU A 380 19.11 27.88 1.09
C GLU A 380 20.17 27.32 0.12
N PHE A 381 20.27 27.81 -1.12
CA PHE A 381 21.13 27.21 -2.15
C PHE A 381 22.61 27.06 -1.73
N GLU A 382 23.14 28.03 -0.98
CA GLU A 382 24.49 27.97 -0.41
C GLU A 382 24.73 26.72 0.46
N ASN A 383 23.69 26.24 1.15
CA ASN A 383 23.81 25.03 1.96
C ASN A 383 23.83 23.76 1.12
N PHE A 384 23.38 23.80 -0.13
CA PHE A 384 23.17 22.64 -1.00
C PHE A 384 24.13 22.55 -2.18
N TRP A 385 24.71 23.68 -2.61
CA TRP A 385 25.37 23.80 -3.92
C TRP A 385 26.43 22.73 -4.18
N LEU A 386 27.20 22.34 -3.17
CA LEU A 386 28.24 21.31 -3.32
C LEU A 386 27.62 19.95 -3.63
N ALA A 387 26.66 19.51 -2.82
CA ALA A 387 25.97 18.24 -3.04
C ALA A 387 25.22 18.22 -4.38
N ILE A 388 24.62 19.35 -4.79
CA ILE A 388 23.96 19.52 -6.09
C ILE A 388 24.99 19.41 -7.24
N GLY A 389 26.14 20.08 -7.11
CA GLY A 389 27.19 20.06 -8.12
C GLY A 389 27.83 18.68 -8.26
N GLU A 390 27.95 17.93 -7.16
CA GLU A 390 28.49 16.57 -7.13
C GLU A 390 27.55 15.53 -7.74
N LEU A 391 26.31 15.88 -8.07
CA LEU A 391 25.46 15.03 -8.92
C LEU A 391 26.01 14.94 -10.36
N GLY A 392 26.75 15.96 -10.82
CA GLY A 392 27.34 16.00 -12.16
C GLY A 392 26.33 16.15 -13.30
N LEU A 393 25.07 16.44 -12.98
CA LEU A 393 23.98 16.57 -13.96
C LEU A 393 23.96 17.98 -14.60
N PRO A 394 23.60 18.13 -15.89
CA PRO A 394 23.73 19.41 -16.60
C PRO A 394 22.96 20.59 -15.99
N ILE A 395 21.69 20.39 -15.62
CA ILE A 395 20.83 21.46 -15.06
C ILE A 395 21.29 21.85 -13.65
N PRO A 396 21.46 20.89 -12.70
CA PRO A 396 22.06 21.18 -11.39
C PRO A 396 23.39 21.92 -11.47
N LEU A 397 24.29 21.49 -12.35
CA LEU A 397 25.61 22.10 -12.51
C LEU A 397 25.51 23.54 -13.07
N GLN A 398 24.55 23.81 -13.95
CA GLN A 398 24.31 25.16 -14.44
C GLN A 398 23.83 26.10 -13.33
N GLU A 399 22.94 25.65 -12.44
CA GLU A 399 22.53 26.48 -11.30
C GLU A 399 23.66 26.70 -10.29
N VAL A 400 24.51 25.68 -10.08
CA VAL A 400 25.73 25.84 -9.28
C VAL A 400 26.65 26.89 -9.89
N ARG A 401 26.85 26.90 -11.22
CA ARG A 401 27.61 27.96 -11.90
C ARG A 401 27.01 29.34 -11.64
N ASN A 402 25.70 29.49 -11.87
CA ASN A 402 25.00 30.77 -11.68
C ASN A 402 25.19 31.29 -10.24
N PHE A 403 25.06 30.40 -9.25
CA PHE A 403 25.29 30.73 -7.84
C PHE A 403 26.73 31.18 -7.59
N LEU A 404 27.72 30.40 -8.02
CA LEU A 404 29.13 30.72 -7.81
C LEU A 404 29.53 32.05 -8.46
N GLU A 405 29.04 32.32 -9.67
CA GLU A 405 29.29 33.59 -10.37
C GLU A 405 28.70 34.79 -9.61
N SER A 406 27.59 34.61 -8.89
CA SER A 406 26.92 35.65 -8.09
C SER A 406 27.64 36.01 -6.77
N VAL A 407 28.58 35.18 -6.29
CA VAL A 407 29.28 35.40 -5.01
C VAL A 407 30.20 36.62 -5.09
N SER A 408 29.81 37.71 -4.44
CA SER A 408 30.54 38.98 -4.52
C SER A 408 31.82 39.02 -3.68
N ASP A 409 31.87 38.30 -2.55
CA ASP A 409 33.06 38.28 -1.69
C ASP A 409 34.21 37.47 -2.35
N PRO A 410 35.36 38.10 -2.66
CA PRO A 410 36.49 37.42 -3.31
C PRO A 410 37.04 36.23 -2.50
N ASN A 411 37.04 36.33 -1.17
CA ASN A 411 37.58 35.27 -0.31
C ASN A 411 36.67 34.04 -0.33
N GLN A 412 35.36 34.23 -0.18
CA GLN A 412 34.38 33.16 -0.27
C GLN A 412 34.34 32.54 -1.68
N PHE A 413 34.35 33.38 -2.72
CA PHE A 413 34.42 32.89 -4.11
C PHE A 413 35.65 32.01 -4.34
N THR A 414 36.83 32.45 -3.86
CA THR A 414 38.07 31.65 -3.94
C THR A 414 37.93 30.31 -3.23
N LYS A 415 37.33 30.26 -2.03
CA LYS A 415 37.08 29.00 -1.31
C LYS A 415 36.17 28.06 -2.10
N TYR A 416 35.12 28.56 -2.73
CA TYR A 416 34.21 27.74 -3.52
C TYR A 416 34.86 27.20 -4.79
N VAL A 417 35.64 28.03 -5.51
CA VAL A 417 36.41 27.56 -6.67
C VAL A 417 37.37 26.43 -6.29
N ILE A 418 38.06 26.54 -5.16
CA ILE A 418 38.92 25.46 -4.64
C ILE A 418 38.12 24.21 -4.32
N THR A 419 36.99 24.37 -3.64
CA THR A 419 36.10 23.26 -3.31
C THR A 419 35.62 22.52 -4.56
N CYS A 420 35.32 23.24 -5.65
CA CYS A 420 35.01 22.63 -6.95
C CYS A 420 36.20 21.84 -7.50
N ILE A 421 37.40 22.42 -7.50
CA ILE A 421 38.63 21.80 -8.01
C ILE A 421 38.98 20.51 -7.24
N ASP A 422 38.73 20.50 -5.94
CA ASP A 422 38.99 19.36 -5.05
C ASP A 422 37.93 18.24 -5.16
N SER A 423 36.78 18.51 -5.78
CA SER A 423 35.71 17.53 -5.92
C SER A 423 36.15 16.31 -6.75
N MET A 424 35.67 15.13 -6.37
CA MET A 424 35.88 13.87 -7.09
C MET A 424 35.08 13.79 -8.41
N VAL A 425 34.09 14.67 -8.59
CA VAL A 425 33.15 14.66 -9.71
C VAL A 425 33.69 15.54 -10.84
N SER A 426 34.06 14.92 -11.96
CA SER A 426 34.74 15.61 -13.08
C SER A 426 33.99 16.86 -13.58
N PRO A 427 32.65 16.85 -13.77
CA PRO A 427 31.94 18.06 -14.20
C PRO A 427 32.08 19.24 -13.24
N LEU A 428 32.03 19.00 -11.92
CA LEU A 428 32.21 20.06 -10.92
C LEU A 428 33.65 20.57 -10.86
N ARG A 429 34.62 19.65 -10.99
CA ARG A 429 36.04 20.00 -11.11
C ARG A 429 36.33 20.85 -12.33
N ASP A 430 35.78 20.46 -13.49
CA ASP A 430 35.94 21.19 -14.74
C ASP A 430 35.31 22.60 -14.65
N LEU A 431 34.17 22.74 -13.96
CA LEU A 431 33.57 24.05 -13.64
C LEU A 431 34.53 24.91 -12.80
N GLY A 432 35.13 24.35 -11.74
CA GLY A 432 36.10 25.08 -10.92
C GLY A 432 37.33 25.55 -11.71
N LEU A 433 37.86 24.70 -12.59
CA LEU A 433 38.97 25.07 -13.48
C LEU A 433 38.60 26.14 -14.49
N GLU A 434 37.36 26.13 -14.99
CA GLU A 434 36.83 27.15 -15.90
C GLU A 434 36.65 28.50 -15.21
N LEU A 435 36.05 28.52 -14.01
CA LEU A 435 35.88 29.73 -13.19
C LEU A 435 37.24 30.34 -12.83
N LEU A 436 38.23 29.50 -12.54
CA LEU A 436 39.61 29.96 -12.31
C LEU A 436 40.21 30.68 -13.52
N GLU A 437 39.88 30.27 -14.75
CA GLU A 437 40.35 30.94 -15.98
C GLU A 437 39.60 32.24 -16.25
N LYS A 438 38.27 32.22 -16.17
CA LYS A 438 37.42 33.37 -16.54
C LYS A 438 37.45 34.48 -15.49
N GLU A 439 37.36 34.13 -14.21
CA GLU A 439 37.17 35.06 -13.10
C GLU A 439 38.46 35.32 -12.31
N ARG A 440 39.61 35.19 -12.96
CA ARG A 440 40.94 35.25 -12.34
C ARG A 440 41.16 36.50 -11.47
N HIS A 441 40.57 37.63 -11.88
CA HIS A 441 40.67 38.91 -11.20
C HIS A 441 40.00 38.95 -9.80
N ARG A 442 39.09 38.01 -9.51
CA ARG A 442 38.38 37.88 -8.22
C ARG A 442 39.01 36.86 -7.28
N ILE A 443 40.05 36.15 -7.72
CA ILE A 443 40.61 35.01 -7.01
C ILE A 443 41.89 35.42 -6.28
N ASP A 444 41.98 35.08 -5.00
CA ASP A 444 43.24 35.16 -4.25
C ASP A 444 44.23 34.13 -4.78
N GLN A 445 45.22 34.63 -5.54
CA GLN A 445 46.23 33.84 -6.20
C GLN A 445 47.17 33.11 -5.24
N ASN A 446 47.31 33.59 -3.99
CA ASN A 446 48.15 32.91 -3.00
C ASN A 446 47.42 31.71 -2.39
N PHE A 447 46.09 31.80 -2.26
CA PHE A 447 45.27 30.73 -1.70
C PHE A 447 45.03 29.60 -2.71
N ILE A 448 44.77 29.94 -3.98
CA ILE A 448 44.60 28.95 -5.06
C ILE A 448 45.88 28.13 -5.29
N ALA A 449 47.04 28.74 -5.05
CA ALA A 449 48.33 28.11 -5.27
C ALA A 449 48.52 26.82 -4.48
N LYS A 450 48.17 26.86 -3.20
CA LYS A 450 48.26 25.71 -2.32
C LYS A 450 47.32 24.61 -2.79
N ALA A 451 46.06 24.91 -3.06
CA ALA A 451 45.07 23.91 -3.49
C ALA A 451 45.52 23.15 -4.76
N LEU A 452 45.96 23.90 -5.77
CA LEU A 452 46.37 23.31 -7.05
C LEU A 452 47.58 22.38 -6.95
N VAL A 453 48.58 22.73 -6.13
CA VAL A 453 49.82 21.92 -6.00
C VAL A 453 49.64 20.67 -5.16
N TYR A 454 48.54 20.53 -4.40
CA TYR A 454 48.25 19.31 -3.65
C TYR A 454 47.40 18.30 -4.41
N SER A 455 46.66 18.71 -5.44
CA SER A 455 45.79 17.82 -6.22
C SER A 455 46.54 16.69 -6.95
N ASP A 456 45.90 15.51 -7.02
CA ASP A 456 46.38 14.35 -7.78
C ASP A 456 45.72 14.21 -9.17
N ASP A 457 44.75 15.08 -9.50
CA ASP A 457 44.09 15.06 -10.80
C ASP A 457 44.98 15.61 -11.92
N SER A 458 45.04 14.89 -13.05
CA SER A 458 45.92 15.23 -14.16
C SER A 458 45.62 16.59 -14.82
N LYS A 459 44.34 17.01 -14.92
CA LYS A 459 43.97 18.30 -15.48
C LYS A 459 44.33 19.42 -14.52
N VAL A 460 44.03 19.23 -13.23
CA VAL A 460 44.39 20.19 -12.16
C VAL A 460 45.90 20.38 -12.08
N GLN A 461 46.68 19.30 -12.18
CA GLN A 461 48.14 19.38 -12.19
C GLN A 461 48.68 20.15 -13.40
N VAL A 462 48.14 19.93 -14.60
CA VAL A 462 48.50 20.73 -15.78
C VAL A 462 48.16 22.21 -15.55
N ARG A 463 47.01 22.49 -14.93
CA ARG A 463 46.61 23.87 -14.59
C ARG A 463 47.52 24.49 -13.53
N ALA A 464 47.91 23.74 -12.50
CA ALA A 464 48.84 24.19 -11.47
C ALA A 464 50.15 24.69 -12.08
N VAL A 465 50.73 23.93 -13.03
CA VAL A 465 51.97 24.34 -13.72
C VAL A 465 51.77 25.64 -14.53
N LYS A 466 50.62 25.79 -15.21
CA LYS A 466 50.28 27.02 -15.93
C LYS A 466 50.19 28.22 -15.00
N GLU A 467 49.50 28.10 -13.87
CA GLU A 467 49.36 29.21 -12.92
C GLU A 467 50.69 29.60 -12.29
N ILE A 468 51.54 28.64 -11.93
CA ILE A 468 52.89 28.94 -11.42
C ILE A 468 53.69 29.75 -12.46
N LEU A 469 53.61 29.37 -13.75
CA LEU A 469 54.28 30.06 -14.84
C LEU A 469 53.73 31.48 -15.06
N MET A 470 52.41 31.64 -15.07
CA MET A 470 51.75 32.91 -15.38
C MET A 470 51.85 33.93 -14.25
N ASN A 471 51.70 33.50 -13.00
CA ASN A 471 51.72 34.38 -11.84
C ASN A 471 53.10 34.59 -11.23
N LYS A 472 54.11 33.84 -11.69
CA LYS A 472 55.47 33.87 -11.12
C LYS A 472 55.44 33.68 -9.60
N TRP A 473 54.67 32.70 -9.12
CA TRP A 473 54.60 32.41 -7.68
C TRP A 473 56.00 32.19 -7.13
N GLU A 474 56.23 32.71 -5.92
CA GLU A 474 57.50 32.57 -5.25
C GLU A 474 57.83 31.09 -5.03
N GLU A 475 59.07 30.76 -5.35
CA GLU A 475 59.56 29.40 -5.21
C GLU A 475 59.56 28.99 -3.74
N ASN A 476 58.95 27.84 -3.44
CA ASN A 476 58.81 27.34 -2.08
C ASN A 476 58.81 25.80 -2.06
N SER A 477 58.90 25.23 -0.86
CA SER A 477 58.95 23.77 -0.67
C SER A 477 57.71 23.06 -1.22
N SER A 478 56.53 23.67 -1.19
CA SER A 478 55.29 23.05 -1.71
C SER A 478 55.33 22.91 -3.24
N ILE A 479 55.83 23.92 -3.95
CA ILE A 479 56.03 23.86 -5.41
C ILE A 479 57.11 22.84 -5.76
N ALA A 480 58.21 22.80 -5.01
CA ALA A 480 59.27 21.82 -5.23
C ALA A 480 58.81 20.36 -5.00
N LEU A 481 58.00 20.11 -3.96
CA LEU A 481 57.38 18.81 -3.70
C LEU A 481 56.42 18.41 -4.83
N PHE A 482 55.61 19.36 -5.29
CA PHE A 482 54.73 19.15 -6.43
C PHE A 482 55.52 18.79 -7.69
N ASP A 483 56.58 19.53 -8.01
CA ASP A 483 57.43 19.23 -9.15
C ASP A 483 58.01 17.83 -9.07
N ARG A 484 58.60 17.47 -7.92
CA ARG A 484 59.14 16.13 -7.67
C ARG A 484 58.08 15.09 -7.95
N ARG A 485 56.90 15.20 -7.33
CA ARG A 485 55.79 14.26 -7.49
C ARG A 485 55.40 14.08 -8.95
N ILE A 486 55.21 15.18 -9.70
CA ILE A 486 54.86 15.11 -11.11
C ILE A 486 55.97 14.50 -11.95
N LEU A 487 57.22 14.95 -11.76
CA LEU A 487 58.38 14.52 -12.54
C LEU A 487 58.63 13.02 -12.40
N ILE A 488 58.62 12.47 -11.19
CA ILE A 488 58.93 11.05 -10.96
C ILE A 488 57.77 10.10 -11.33
N THR A 489 56.53 10.60 -11.43
CA THR A 489 55.34 9.78 -11.70
C THR A 489 55.46 9.06 -13.06
N ARG A 490 55.45 7.72 -13.09
CA ARG A 490 55.62 6.96 -14.33
C ARG A 490 54.34 6.98 -15.18
N ARG A 491 54.50 7.12 -16.51
CA ARG A 491 53.45 6.94 -17.54
C ARG A 491 52.19 7.83 -17.44
N LYS A 492 52.09 8.74 -16.48
CA LYS A 492 51.00 9.74 -16.35
C LYS A 492 51.53 11.17 -16.51
N ASN A 493 50.61 12.11 -16.72
CA ASN A 493 50.85 13.56 -16.62
C ASN A 493 51.96 14.10 -17.53
N ARG A 494 52.17 13.49 -18.71
CA ARG A 494 53.24 13.89 -19.64
C ARG A 494 53.21 15.39 -19.96
N ARG A 495 52.01 15.95 -20.16
CA ARG A 495 51.85 17.38 -20.44
C ARG A 495 52.37 18.25 -19.28
N ALA A 496 51.97 17.96 -18.04
CA ALA A 496 52.44 18.68 -16.87
C ALA A 496 53.96 18.51 -16.68
N LYS A 497 54.49 17.30 -16.86
CA LYS A 497 55.94 17.03 -16.81
C LYS A 497 56.74 17.90 -17.78
N GLU A 498 56.36 17.91 -19.06
CA GLU A 498 57.08 18.70 -20.06
C GLU A 498 57.00 20.20 -19.76
N MET A 499 55.87 20.68 -19.23
CA MET A 499 55.75 22.07 -18.80
C MET A 499 56.66 22.40 -17.61
N ILE A 500 56.78 21.50 -16.62
CA ILE A 500 57.71 21.67 -15.49
C ILE A 500 59.15 21.69 -16.00
N LYS A 501 59.54 20.74 -16.85
CA LYS A 501 60.89 20.70 -17.43
C LYS A 501 61.23 21.99 -18.16
N ASN A 502 60.31 22.48 -19.01
CA ASN A 502 60.49 23.74 -19.72
C ASN A 502 60.62 24.93 -18.76
N ARG A 503 59.80 24.99 -17.72
CA ARG A 503 59.89 26.03 -16.69
C ARG A 503 61.26 26.03 -16.00
N LEU A 504 61.73 24.86 -15.58
CA LEU A 504 63.01 24.70 -14.89
C LEU A 504 64.18 25.09 -15.82
N CYS A 505 64.14 24.73 -17.10
CA CYS A 505 65.16 25.13 -18.07
C CYS A 505 65.16 26.64 -18.39
N LEU A 506 63.99 27.28 -18.46
CA LEU A 506 63.88 28.70 -18.83
C LEU A 506 64.24 29.65 -17.68
N ASN A 507 64.04 29.21 -16.43
CA ASN A 507 64.29 30.05 -15.27
C ASN A 507 65.67 29.73 -14.66
N ASN A 508 66.73 30.29 -15.28
CA ASN A 508 68.12 30.11 -14.84
C ASN A 508 68.36 30.40 -13.35
N LYS A 509 67.50 31.21 -12.71
CA LYS A 509 67.55 31.45 -11.26
C LYS A 509 67.23 30.19 -10.45
N ILE A 510 66.24 29.40 -10.84
CA ILE A 510 65.84 28.16 -10.17
C ILE A 510 66.92 27.08 -10.31
N MET A 511 67.64 27.09 -11.44
CA MET A 511 68.76 26.21 -11.72
C MET A 511 70.11 26.82 -11.28
N SER A 512 70.12 27.72 -10.30
CA SER A 512 71.35 28.21 -9.68
C SER A 512 71.59 27.53 -8.32
N LYS A 513 72.85 27.48 -7.87
CA LYS A 513 73.27 26.84 -6.62
C LYS A 513 72.50 27.32 -5.38
N GLU A 514 71.96 28.55 -5.41
CA GLU A 514 71.25 29.17 -4.29
C GLU A 514 69.76 28.78 -4.19
N LEU A 515 69.15 28.21 -5.23
CA LEU A 515 67.68 27.99 -5.31
C LEU A 515 67.28 26.55 -5.70
N LEU A 516 68.23 25.63 -5.87
CA LEU A 516 67.92 24.22 -6.11
C LEU A 516 67.56 23.53 -4.79
N THR A 517 66.27 23.24 -4.60
CA THR A 517 65.78 22.58 -3.38
C THR A 517 66.15 21.07 -3.35
N PRO A 518 66.21 20.44 -2.16
CA PRO A 518 66.50 19.01 -2.02
C PRO A 518 65.56 18.11 -2.84
N GLU A 519 64.27 18.45 -2.89
CA GLU A 519 63.23 17.66 -3.57
C GLU A 519 63.46 17.61 -5.09
N ARG A 520 63.93 18.71 -5.66
CA ARG A 520 64.25 18.80 -7.10
C ARG A 520 65.54 18.07 -7.44
N LYS A 521 66.53 18.14 -6.54
CA LYS A 521 67.78 17.39 -6.66
C LYS A 521 67.49 15.88 -6.66
N GLU A 522 66.64 15.42 -5.75
CA GLU A 522 66.17 14.03 -5.70
C GLU A 522 65.40 13.64 -6.97
N ALA A 523 64.46 14.48 -7.43
CA ALA A 523 63.71 14.21 -8.66
C ALA A 523 64.63 14.05 -9.89
N LEU A 524 65.68 14.86 -10.02
CA LEU A 524 66.66 14.74 -11.10
C LEU A 524 67.45 13.44 -11.01
N LEU A 525 67.89 13.04 -9.81
CA LEU A 525 68.59 11.76 -9.60
C LEU A 525 67.68 10.57 -9.94
N ASP A 526 66.42 10.61 -9.51
CA ASP A 526 65.44 9.57 -9.81
C ASP A 526 65.15 9.45 -11.31
N LEU A 527 65.06 10.58 -12.01
CA LEU A 527 64.88 10.59 -13.46
C LEU A 527 66.13 10.10 -14.20
N ALA A 528 67.33 10.45 -13.74
CA ALA A 528 68.59 9.99 -14.32
C ALA A 528 68.79 8.47 -14.19
N LYS A 529 68.29 7.88 -13.09
CA LYS A 529 68.26 6.42 -12.85
C LYS A 529 67.03 5.76 -13.51
N GLY A 530 66.11 6.54 -14.07
CA GLY A 530 64.85 6.07 -14.64
C GLY A 530 65.00 5.35 -15.98
N SER A 531 64.00 4.53 -16.33
CA SER A 531 64.01 3.72 -17.56
C SER A 531 63.49 4.45 -18.81
N ASN A 532 63.01 5.70 -18.68
CA ASN A 532 62.51 6.48 -19.83
C ASN A 532 63.66 7.32 -20.40
N LEU A 533 64.13 6.94 -21.59
CA LEU A 533 65.30 7.57 -22.23
C LEU A 533 65.18 9.10 -22.35
N ARG A 534 64.01 9.63 -22.77
CA ARG A 534 63.84 11.09 -22.92
C ARG A 534 63.89 11.84 -21.59
N ASP A 535 63.33 11.24 -20.54
CA ASP A 535 63.33 11.84 -19.20
C ASP A 535 64.72 11.74 -18.57
N GLN A 536 65.40 10.60 -18.78
CA GLN A 536 66.78 10.34 -18.36
C GLN A 536 67.78 11.28 -19.04
N GLU A 537 67.73 11.42 -20.37
CA GLU A 537 68.58 12.33 -21.14
C GLU A 537 68.41 13.78 -20.66
N TRP A 538 67.16 14.21 -20.47
CA TRP A 538 66.88 15.55 -19.93
C TRP A 538 67.47 15.72 -18.54
N ALA A 539 67.28 14.75 -17.64
CA ALA A 539 67.81 14.83 -16.27
C ALA A 539 69.34 14.84 -16.24
N LEU A 540 70.01 13.96 -16.98
CA LEU A 540 71.47 13.89 -17.07
C LEU A 540 72.06 15.18 -17.66
N LYS A 541 71.45 15.74 -18.71
CA LYS A 541 71.87 17.02 -19.28
C LYS A 541 71.75 18.16 -18.26
N THR A 542 70.64 18.21 -17.53
CA THR A 542 70.41 19.22 -16.48
C THR A 542 71.40 19.06 -15.31
N ILE A 543 71.64 17.83 -14.86
CA ILE A 543 72.64 17.52 -13.82
C ILE A 543 74.05 17.94 -14.26
N ALA A 544 74.45 17.63 -15.50
CA ALA A 544 75.75 18.03 -16.03
C ALA A 544 75.92 19.56 -16.04
N LEU A 545 74.90 20.30 -16.52
CA LEU A 545 74.91 21.76 -16.52
C LEU A 545 75.02 22.35 -15.11
N LEU A 546 74.25 21.83 -14.14
CA LEU A 546 74.29 22.25 -12.75
C LEU A 546 75.63 21.91 -12.06
N THR A 547 76.22 20.78 -12.41
CA THR A 547 77.53 20.36 -11.87
C THR A 547 78.64 21.29 -12.38
N CYS A 548 78.59 21.69 -13.65
CA CYS A 548 79.48 22.73 -14.19
C CYS A 548 79.32 24.09 -13.49
N GLN A 549 78.15 24.35 -12.87
CA GLN A 549 77.87 25.53 -12.06
C GLN A 549 78.20 25.34 -10.57
N GLY A 550 78.81 24.22 -10.19
CA GLY A 550 79.29 23.95 -8.83
C GLY A 550 78.24 23.38 -7.87
N VAL A 551 77.15 22.80 -8.39
CA VAL A 551 76.16 22.02 -7.62
C VAL A 551 76.59 20.56 -7.58
N GLU A 552 76.77 20.00 -6.39
CA GLU A 552 77.14 18.59 -6.24
C GLU A 552 75.90 17.69 -6.31
N PHE A 553 76.03 16.54 -6.97
CA PHE A 553 75.02 15.48 -7.00
C PHE A 553 75.63 14.19 -6.47
N ASN A 554 74.99 13.59 -5.46
CA ASN A 554 75.41 12.29 -4.95
C ASN A 554 75.17 11.24 -6.04
N ASP A 555 76.08 10.28 -6.20
CA ASP A 555 76.03 9.19 -7.16
C ASP A 555 76.31 9.51 -8.65
N ILE A 556 76.57 10.77 -9.02
CA ILE A 556 76.87 11.13 -10.42
C ILE A 556 78.16 11.94 -10.50
N GLN A 557 79.14 11.42 -11.24
CA GLN A 557 80.38 12.13 -11.56
C GLN A 557 80.27 12.76 -12.95
N VAL A 558 80.53 14.07 -13.03
CA VAL A 558 80.58 14.83 -14.29
C VAL A 558 82.01 15.29 -14.51
N SER A 559 82.59 14.96 -15.65
CA SER A 559 83.95 15.34 -16.03
C SER A 559 83.94 16.16 -17.32
N ASN A 560 84.72 17.25 -17.37
CA ASN A 560 84.93 18.01 -18.60
C ASN A 560 85.75 17.17 -19.58
N VAL A 561 85.19 16.91 -20.76
CA VAL A 561 85.91 16.23 -21.85
C VAL A 561 86.42 17.32 -22.80
N SER A 562 87.74 17.40 -22.97
CA SER A 562 88.33 18.30 -23.98
C SER A 562 87.84 17.90 -25.37
N PRO A 563 87.50 18.85 -26.26
CA PRO A 563 87.05 18.51 -27.60
C PRO A 563 88.12 17.69 -28.29
N ARG A 564 87.72 16.52 -28.82
CA ARG A 564 88.59 15.72 -29.70
C ARG A 564 89.02 16.64 -30.85
N LYS A 565 90.33 16.84 -30.99
CA LYS A 565 90.91 17.40 -32.21
C LYS A 565 90.76 16.33 -33.28
N ASP A 566 89.73 16.47 -34.10
CA ASP A 566 89.65 15.76 -35.39
C ASP A 566 90.33 16.61 -36.47
#